data_AF-A0A9P4XXB1-F1
#
_entry.id   AF-A0A9P4XXB1-F1
#
_cell.length_a   1.000
_cell.length_b   1.000
_cell.length_c   1.000
_cell.angle_alpha   90.00
_cell.angle_beta   90.00
_cell.angle_gamma   90.00
#
_symmetry.space_group_name_H-M   'P 1'
#
loop_
_entity.id
_entity.type
_entity.pdbx_description
1 polymer ?
#
loop_
_entity_poly.entity_id
_entity_poly.type
_entity_poly.pdbx_seq_one_letter_code
_entity_poly.pdbx_strand_id
1 'polypeptide(L)'
;MASLCLITVPVLLDTDSDGPHLVSQWARMYHYGHLVMPSISVATCVLYGFITASRRSARKSWRVPALAGAITVVMVPFTWVVMAPTNDRLFNLQSLSQVDPVTVDIAEVRDLVTSWWWLHGARCIFPLVGAVVGAVGLFW
;
A
#
# COMPACT_ATOMS: atom_id res chain seq x y z
N MET A 1 -2.09 6.54 4.66
CA MET A 1 -1.55 5.21 4.31
C MET A 1 -1.49 4.29 5.51
N ALA A 2 -0.77 4.66 6.58
CA ALA A 2 -0.65 3.84 7.78
C ALA A 2 -1.95 3.70 8.58
N SER A 3 -2.83 4.72 8.59
CA SER A 3 -4.11 4.68 9.32
C SER A 3 -5.02 3.52 8.92
N LEU A 4 -4.96 3.08 7.65
CA LEU A 4 -5.71 1.92 7.19
C LEU A 4 -5.29 0.65 7.94
N CYS A 5 -3.98 0.42 8.10
CA CYS A 5 -3.49 -0.72 8.89
C CYS A 5 -3.56 -0.50 10.39
N LEU A 6 -3.26 0.71 10.89
CA LEU A 6 -3.15 0.93 12.32
C LEU A 6 -4.50 1.03 13.02
N ILE A 7 -5.56 1.43 12.29
CA ILE A 7 -6.87 1.72 12.87
C ILE A 7 -7.97 1.01 12.11
N THR A 8 -8.11 1.27 10.80
CA THR A 8 -9.28 0.81 10.03
C THR A 8 -9.38 -0.71 9.99
N VAL A 9 -8.32 -1.43 9.61
CA VAL A 9 -8.37 -2.90 9.51
C VAL A 9 -8.63 -3.57 10.86
N PRO A 10 -7.96 -3.21 11.97
CA PRO A 10 -8.32 -3.72 13.29
C PRO A 10 -9.78 -3.48 13.65
N VAL A 11 -10.32 -2.28 13.36
CA VAL A 11 -11.73 -1.98 13.61
C VAL A 11 -12.64 -2.92 12.80
N LEU A 12 -12.39 -3.08 11.49
CA LEU A 12 -13.19 -3.99 10.66
C LEU A 12 -13.15 -5.43 11.17
N LEU A 13 -11.96 -5.93 11.52
CA LEU A 13 -11.78 -7.29 12.04
C LEU A 13 -12.48 -7.51 13.38
N ASP A 14 -12.58 -6.48 14.22
CA ASP A 14 -13.22 -6.56 15.53
C ASP A 14 -14.75 -6.40 15.45
N THR A 15 -15.24 -5.50 14.59
CA THR A 15 -16.67 -5.15 14.52
C THR A 15 -17.48 -6.01 13.57
N ASP A 16 -16.88 -6.55 12.51
CA ASP A 16 -17.61 -7.35 11.52
C ASP A 16 -17.73 -8.81 11.95
N SER A 17 -18.99 -9.28 11.98
CA SER A 17 -19.36 -10.67 12.24
C SER A 17 -19.85 -11.40 10.99
N ASP A 18 -19.99 -10.70 9.86
CA ASP A 18 -20.50 -11.22 8.59
C ASP A 18 -19.45 -11.13 7.48
N GLY A 19 -19.17 -12.25 6.81
CA GLY A 19 -18.12 -12.37 5.79
C GLY A 19 -18.35 -11.46 4.58
N PRO A 20 -19.53 -11.52 3.93
CA PRO A 20 -19.97 -10.58 2.89
C PRO A 20 -19.78 -9.11 3.26
N HIS A 21 -20.14 -8.70 4.48
CA HIS A 21 -19.99 -7.32 4.92
C HIS A 21 -18.51 -6.94 5.09
N LEU A 22 -17.71 -7.78 5.75
CA LEU A 22 -16.28 -7.53 5.97
C LEU A 22 -15.51 -7.39 4.63
N VAL A 23 -15.74 -8.30 3.68
CA VAL A 23 -15.07 -8.23 2.37
C VAL A 23 -15.48 -6.97 1.60
N SER A 24 -16.74 -6.53 1.74
CA SER A 24 -17.26 -5.30 1.12
C SER A 24 -16.63 -4.04 1.69
N GLN A 25 -16.46 -3.98 3.02
CA GLN A 25 -15.74 -2.91 3.70
C GLN A 25 -14.29 -2.85 3.23
N TRP A 26 -13.60 -4.00 3.18
CA TRP A 26 -12.24 -4.10 2.66
C TRP A 26 -12.14 -3.62 1.20
N ALA A 27 -13.02 -4.09 0.31
CA ALA A 27 -12.97 -3.76 -1.12
C ALA A 27 -13.16 -2.26 -1.35
N ARG A 28 -14.06 -1.63 -0.58
CA ARG A 28 -14.26 -0.18 -0.64
C ARG A 28 -13.07 0.59 -0.09
N MET A 29 -12.49 0.14 1.01
CA MET A 29 -11.26 0.72 1.56
C MET A 29 -10.10 0.63 0.55
N TYR A 30 -9.92 -0.52 -0.09
CA TYR A 30 -8.93 -0.72 -1.15
C TYR A 30 -9.20 0.21 -2.34
N HIS A 31 -10.48 0.36 -2.74
CA HIS A 31 -10.87 1.24 -3.83
C HIS A 31 -10.36 2.68 -3.64
N TYR A 32 -10.55 3.27 -2.46
CA TYR A 32 -10.00 4.61 -2.21
C TYR A 32 -8.47 4.62 -2.10
N GLY A 33 -7.89 3.58 -1.50
CA GLY A 33 -6.44 3.46 -1.33
C GLY A 33 -5.67 3.37 -2.66
N HIS A 34 -6.11 2.54 -3.60
CA HIS A 34 -5.38 2.31 -4.85
C HIS A 34 -5.43 3.51 -5.82
N LEU A 35 -6.45 4.37 -5.72
CA LEU A 35 -6.55 5.58 -6.54
C LEU A 35 -5.54 6.65 -6.11
N VAL A 36 -5.42 6.88 -4.80
CA VAL A 36 -4.66 8.02 -4.26
C VAL A 36 -3.20 7.64 -4.02
N MET A 37 -2.93 6.47 -3.45
CA MET A 37 -1.62 6.17 -2.88
C MET A 37 -0.49 5.97 -3.91
N PRO A 38 -0.69 5.18 -5.00
CA PRO A 38 0.33 5.03 -6.03
C PRO A 38 0.68 6.35 -6.70
N SER A 39 -0.33 7.20 -6.94
CA SER A 39 -0.17 8.53 -7.53
C SER A 39 0.75 9.42 -6.71
N ILE A 40 0.58 9.41 -5.37
CA ILE A 40 1.47 10.16 -4.45
C ILE A 40 2.90 9.61 -4.52
N SER A 41 3.09 8.28 -4.48
CA SER A 41 4.43 7.67 -4.54
C SER A 41 5.17 7.99 -5.85
N VAL A 42 4.47 7.92 -6.99
CA VAL A 42 5.03 8.30 -8.29
C VAL A 42 5.38 9.79 -8.32
N ALA A 43 4.49 10.66 -7.84
CA ALA A 43 4.76 12.10 -7.76
C ALA A 43 5.99 12.40 -6.88
N THR A 44 6.11 11.76 -5.72
CA THR A 44 7.29 11.87 -4.85
C THR A 44 8.56 11.35 -5.52
N CYS A 45 8.49 10.23 -6.25
CA CYS A 45 9.61 9.72 -7.02
C CYS A 45 10.06 10.71 -8.11
N VAL A 46 9.12 11.36 -8.80
CA VAL A 46 9.42 12.40 -9.81
C VAL A 46 10.13 13.59 -9.16
N LEU A 47 9.68 14.04 -7.99
CA LEU A 47 10.34 15.12 -7.23
C LEU A 47 11.78 14.74 -6.86
N TYR A 48 12.01 13.52 -6.37
CA TYR A 48 13.37 13.02 -6.13
C TYR A 48 14.21 12.94 -7.42
N GLY A 49 13.61 12.57 -8.54
CA GLY A 49 14.25 12.59 -9.86
C GLY A 49 14.69 13.99 -10.28
N PHE A 50 13.83 15.00 -10.08
CA PHE A 50 14.16 16.40 -10.35
C PHE A 50 15.32 16.90 -9.47
N ILE A 51 15.29 16.59 -8.17
CA ILE A 51 16.39 16.93 -7.24
C ILE A 51 17.69 16.24 -7.67
N THR A 52 17.61 14.97 -8.06
CA THR A 52 18.74 14.18 -8.55
C THR A 52 19.36 14.82 -9.78
N ALA A 53 18.56 15.18 -10.79
CA ALA A 53 19.01 15.83 -12.01
C ALA A 53 19.67 17.19 -11.72
N SER A 54 19.05 17.99 -10.84
CA SER A 54 19.55 19.31 -10.43
C SER A 54 20.88 19.22 -9.66
N ARG A 55 21.03 18.25 -8.75
CA ARG A 55 22.29 18.03 -8.04
C ARG A 55 23.37 17.52 -8.98
N ARG A 56 23.02 16.63 -9.92
CA ARG A 56 23.96 16.10 -10.93
C ARG A 56 24.49 17.20 -11.85
N SER A 57 23.64 18.11 -12.34
CA SER A 57 24.07 19.24 -13.17
C SER A 57 24.99 20.20 -12.41
N ALA A 58 24.73 20.41 -11.11
CA ALA A 58 25.58 21.19 -10.21
C ALA A 58 26.84 20.45 -9.72
N ARG A 59 27.14 19.24 -10.22
CA ARG A 59 28.26 18.38 -9.78
C ARG A 59 28.26 18.07 -8.26
N LYS A 60 27.08 18.06 -7.64
CA LYS A 60 26.88 17.71 -6.22
C LYS A 60 26.51 16.24 -6.06
N SER A 61 26.55 15.73 -4.83
CA SER A 61 26.09 14.37 -4.49
C SER A 61 24.62 14.19 -4.84
N TRP A 62 24.33 13.31 -5.80
CA TRP A 62 22.98 13.04 -6.33
C TRP A 62 22.48 11.63 -6.04
N ARG A 63 23.34 10.74 -5.54
CA ARG A 63 23.01 9.32 -5.33
C ARG A 63 21.94 9.12 -4.26
N VAL A 64 21.97 9.90 -3.18
CA VAL A 64 21.03 9.79 -2.07
C VAL A 64 19.59 10.14 -2.47
N PRO A 65 19.30 11.28 -3.12
CA PRO A 65 17.94 11.55 -3.60
C PRO A 65 17.49 10.54 -4.67
N ALA A 66 18.39 10.02 -5.51
CA ALA A 66 18.05 8.97 -6.47
C ALA A 66 17.60 7.68 -5.76
N LEU A 67 18.34 7.26 -4.72
CA LEU A 67 18.01 6.10 -3.90
C LEU A 67 16.70 6.29 -3.15
N ALA A 68 16.45 7.49 -2.59
CA ALA A 68 15.20 7.82 -1.91
C ALA A 68 13.98 7.68 -2.85
N GLY A 69 14.09 8.19 -4.09
CA GLY A 69 13.07 8.02 -5.12
C GLY A 69 12.83 6.56 -5.47
N ALA A 70 13.90 5.79 -5.70
CA ALA A 70 13.81 4.37 -6.02
C ALA A 70 13.12 3.58 -4.90
N ILE A 71 13.53 3.76 -3.63
CA ILE A 71 12.89 3.09 -2.48
C ILE A 71 11.41 3.46 -2.39
N THR A 72 11.05 4.72 -2.62
CA THR A 72 9.67 5.20 -2.54
C THR A 72 8.75 4.50 -3.55
N VAL A 73 9.21 4.31 -4.79
CA VAL A 73 8.38 3.74 -5.87
C VAL A 73 8.32 2.21 -5.84
N VAL A 74 9.25 1.53 -5.14
CA VAL A 74 9.28 0.05 -4.98
C VAL A 74 7.99 -0.50 -4.37
N MET A 75 7.23 0.31 -3.63
CA MET A 75 5.91 -0.12 -3.14
C MET A 75 4.95 -0.56 -4.26
N VAL A 76 5.11 -0.03 -5.49
CA VAL A 76 4.26 -0.35 -6.65
C VAL A 76 4.49 -1.80 -7.11
N PRO A 77 5.71 -2.22 -7.52
CA PRO A 77 5.95 -3.62 -7.88
C PRO A 77 5.75 -4.57 -6.70
N PHE A 78 5.99 -4.17 -5.44
CA PHE A 78 5.60 -4.98 -4.28
C PHE A 78 4.10 -5.28 -4.27
N THR A 79 3.26 -4.30 -4.61
CA THR A 79 1.80 -4.50 -4.67
C THR A 79 1.43 -5.51 -5.76
N TRP A 80 1.99 -5.39 -6.97
CA TRP A 80 1.64 -6.25 -8.10
C TRP A 80 2.19 -7.67 -7.99
N VAL A 81 3.32 -7.87 -7.32
CA VAL A 81 3.96 -9.19 -7.24
C VAL A 81 3.61 -9.91 -5.94
N VAL A 82 3.63 -9.20 -4.81
CA VAL A 82 3.49 -9.82 -3.48
C VAL A 82 2.05 -9.75 -2.98
N MET A 83 1.36 -8.62 -3.17
CA MET A 83 -0.01 -8.45 -2.67
C MET A 83 -1.09 -8.95 -3.62
N ALA A 84 -0.80 -9.08 -4.92
CA ALA A 84 -1.78 -9.46 -5.93
C ALA A 84 -2.54 -10.75 -5.60
N PRO A 85 -1.90 -11.88 -5.18
CA PRO A 85 -2.64 -13.10 -4.87
C PRO A 85 -3.69 -12.92 -3.77
N THR A 86 -3.35 -12.17 -2.71
CA THR A 86 -4.28 -11.87 -1.60
C THR A 86 -5.39 -10.94 -2.06
N ASN A 87 -5.07 -9.90 -2.84
CA ASN A 87 -6.06 -8.97 -3.38
C ASN A 87 -7.05 -9.69 -4.31
N ASP A 88 -6.56 -10.54 -5.21
CA ASP A 88 -7.38 -11.26 -6.19
C ASP A 88 -8.34 -12.23 -5.49
N ARG A 89 -7.87 -12.93 -4.44
CA ARG A 89 -8.72 -13.79 -3.64
C ARG A 89 -9.83 -13.01 -2.93
N LEU A 90 -9.50 -11.88 -2.32
CA LEU A 90 -10.49 -11.02 -1.65
C LEU A 90 -11.49 -10.41 -2.65
N PHE A 91 -11.04 -10.01 -3.85
CA PHE A 91 -11.95 -9.55 -4.91
C PHE A 91 -12.84 -10.66 -5.46
N ASN A 92 -12.33 -11.90 -5.53
CA ASN A 92 -13.15 -13.03 -5.90
C ASN A 92 -14.27 -13.27 -4.86
N LEU A 93 -13.93 -13.28 -3.56
CA LEU A 93 -14.92 -13.38 -2.48
C LEU A 93 -15.91 -12.21 -2.49
N GLN A 94 -15.46 -11.00 -2.82
CA GLN A 94 -16.32 -9.84 -3.01
C GLN A 94 -17.34 -10.05 -4.15
N SER A 95 -16.92 -10.66 -5.25
CA SER A 95 -17.81 -10.94 -6.38
C SER A 95 -18.82 -12.04 -6.04
N LEU A 96 -18.40 -13.06 -5.28
CA LEU A 96 -19.26 -14.14 -4.82
C LEU A 96 -20.30 -13.64 -3.82
N SER A 97 -19.92 -12.75 -2.90
CA SER A 97 -20.84 -12.18 -1.90
C SER A 97 -21.98 -11.37 -2.53
N GLN A 98 -21.81 -10.86 -3.76
CA GLN A 98 -22.85 -10.15 -4.50
C GLN A 98 -23.84 -11.09 -5.21
N VAL A 99 -23.46 -12.34 -5.46
CA VAL A 99 -24.28 -13.34 -6.14
C VAL A 99 -24.95 -14.27 -5.14
N ASP A 100 -24.18 -14.81 -4.19
CA ASP A 100 -24.66 -15.69 -3.12
C ASP A 100 -23.89 -15.42 -1.82
N PRO A 101 -24.44 -14.55 -0.94
CA PRO A 101 -23.80 -14.19 0.32
C PRO A 101 -23.49 -15.38 1.24
N VAL A 102 -24.27 -16.47 1.15
CA VAL A 102 -24.14 -17.64 2.05
C VAL A 102 -22.84 -18.40 1.79
N THR A 103 -22.25 -18.24 0.60
CA THR A 103 -21.02 -18.94 0.20
C THR A 103 -19.73 -18.34 0.77
N VAL A 104 -19.80 -17.14 1.36
CA VAL A 104 -18.61 -16.42 1.83
C VAL A 104 -18.41 -16.64 3.33
N ASP A 105 -17.48 -17.53 3.66
CA ASP A 105 -17.11 -17.81 5.03
C ASP A 105 -16.37 -16.63 5.68
N ILE A 106 -16.85 -16.18 6.83
CA ILE A 106 -16.23 -15.12 7.62
C ILE A 106 -14.81 -15.48 8.07
N ALA A 107 -14.53 -16.75 8.37
CA ALA A 107 -13.19 -17.16 8.80
C ALA A 107 -12.16 -16.98 7.67
N GLU A 108 -12.49 -17.41 6.45
CA GLU A 108 -11.65 -17.21 5.26
C GLU A 108 -11.41 -15.71 5.01
N VAL A 109 -12.46 -14.88 5.06
CA VAL A 109 -12.33 -13.43 4.84
C VAL A 109 -11.43 -12.80 5.92
N ARG A 110 -11.60 -13.16 7.20
CA ARG A 110 -10.77 -12.62 8.31
C ARG A 110 -9.29 -12.98 8.13
N ASP A 111 -8.97 -14.21 7.76
CA ASP A 111 -7.59 -14.65 7.55
C ASP A 111 -6.94 -13.90 6.38
N LEU A 112 -7.67 -13.69 5.28
CA LEU A 112 -7.19 -12.95 4.12
C LEU A 112 -7.02 -11.45 4.43
N VAL A 113 -7.97 -10.83 5.13
CA VAL A 113 -7.86 -9.42 5.55
C VAL A 113 -6.70 -9.23 6.52
N THR A 114 -6.47 -10.18 7.43
CA THR A 114 -5.31 -10.17 8.34
C THR A 114 -3.98 -10.34 7.59
N SER A 115 -3.94 -11.21 6.58
CA SER A 115 -2.76 -11.35 5.73
C SER A 115 -2.50 -10.08 4.93
N TRP A 116 -3.56 -9.49 4.35
CA TRP A 116 -3.50 -8.22 3.64
C TRP A 116 -3.01 -7.08 4.54
N TRP A 117 -3.45 -7.04 5.80
CA TRP A 117 -3.04 -6.06 6.81
C TRP A 117 -1.53 -6.03 7.00
N TRP A 118 -0.90 -7.19 7.20
CA TRP A 118 0.55 -7.30 7.34
C TRP A 118 1.28 -6.87 6.07
N LEU A 119 0.80 -7.30 4.90
CA LEU A 119 1.39 -6.94 3.62
C LEU A 119 1.30 -5.44 3.33
N HIS A 120 0.15 -4.80 3.58
CA HIS A 120 0.01 -3.35 3.41
C HIS A 120 0.83 -2.59 4.46
N GLY A 121 1.00 -3.14 5.66
CA GLY A 121 1.94 -2.64 6.67
C GLY A 121 3.37 -2.59 6.12
N ALA A 122 3.86 -3.70 5.59
CA ALA A 122 5.18 -3.78 4.94
C ALA A 122 5.29 -2.81 3.75
N ARG A 123 4.24 -2.72 2.92
CA ARG A 123 4.16 -1.78 1.79
C ARG A 123 4.34 -0.31 2.23
N CYS A 124 3.83 0.06 3.41
CA CYS A 124 3.96 1.43 3.93
C CYS A 124 5.39 1.77 4.39
N ILE A 125 6.25 0.77 4.63
CA ILE A 125 7.64 0.99 5.05
C ILE A 125 8.46 1.62 3.91
N PHE A 126 8.21 1.24 2.66
CA PHE A 126 8.96 1.76 1.50
C PHE A 126 8.95 3.30 1.40
N PRO A 127 7.79 3.99 1.29
CA PRO A 127 7.78 5.45 1.22
C PRO A 127 8.29 6.10 2.51
N LEU A 128 8.13 5.46 3.68
CA LEU A 128 8.68 5.97 4.94
C LEU A 128 10.21 5.96 4.94
N VAL A 129 10.83 4.84 4.55
CA VAL A 129 12.28 4.73 4.44
C VAL A 129 12.81 5.67 3.36
N GLY A 130 12.11 5.77 2.21
CA GLY A 130 12.45 6.74 1.17
C GLY A 130 12.48 8.18 1.70
N ALA A 131 11.47 8.58 2.48
CA ALA A 131 11.42 9.90 3.11
C ALA A 131 12.58 10.14 4.09
N VAL A 132 12.90 9.16 4.95
CA VAL A 132 14.03 9.26 5.89
C VAL A 132 15.36 9.38 5.15
N VAL A 133 15.61 8.53 4.15
CA VAL A 133 16.83 8.57 3.32
C VAL A 133 16.95 9.91 2.60
N GLY A 134 15.86 10.40 2.03
CA GLY A 134 15.82 11.69 1.36
C GLY A 134 16.09 12.87 2.30
N ALA A 135 15.52 12.84 3.51
CA ALA A 135 15.74 13.87 4.53
C ALA A 135 17.18 13.88 5.03
N VAL A 136 17.76 12.70 5.32
CA VAL A 136 19.18 12.58 5.69
C VAL A 136 20.05 13.13 4.56
N GLY A 137 19.75 12.84 3.30
CA GLY A 137 20.46 13.37 2.13
C GLY A 137 20.41 14.89 1.94
N LEU A 138 19.62 15.63 2.73
CA LEU A 138 19.69 17.09 2.76
C LEU A 138 20.86 17.60 3.59
N PHE A 139 21.30 16.84 4.60
CA PHE A 139 22.35 17.23 5.53
C PHE A 139 23.76 16.80 5.09
N TRP A 140 23.88 16.09 3.96
CA TRP A 140 25.12 15.58 3.36
C TRP A 140 25.16 15.86 1.84
#